data_AF-A0A1D6I388-F1
#
_entry.id   AF-A0A1D6I388-F1
#
_cell.length_a   1.000
_cell.length_b   1.000
_cell.length_c   1.000
_cell.angle_alpha   90.00
_cell.angle_beta   90.00
_cell.angle_gamma   90.00
#
_symmetry.space_group_name_H-M   'P 1'
#
loop_
_entity.id
_entity.type
_entity.pdbx_description
1 polymer ?
#
loop_
_entity_poly.entity_id
_entity_poly.type
_entity_poly.pdbx_seq_one_letter_code
_entity_poly.pdbx_strand_id
1 'polypeptide(L)'
;MILPFQPLTMMFHKINYFVDMPKLLSEGSGVFRPCVLTALVSSNSAGRTIHLDVLAGRKTCGCIEGDIKISGHKNKELLPR
;
A
#
# COMPACT_ATOMS: atom_id res chain seq x y z
N MET A 1 -19.57 -3.10 20.73
CA MET A 1 -19.24 -1.67 20.59
C MET A 1 -18.87 -1.44 19.13
N ILE A 2 -19.63 -0.66 18.38
CA ILE A 2 -19.39 -0.42 16.94
C ILE A 2 -18.48 0.80 16.78
N LEU A 3 -17.28 0.60 16.22
CA LEU A 3 -16.44 1.70 15.79
C LEU A 3 -17.11 2.38 14.59
N PRO A 4 -17.30 3.71 14.59
CA PRO A 4 -17.80 4.41 13.42
C PRO A 4 -16.82 4.20 12.26
N PHE A 5 -17.21 3.39 11.28
CA PHE A 5 -16.44 3.15 10.08
C PHE A 5 -16.83 4.15 9.01
N GLN A 6 -15.91 5.04 8.63
CA GLN A 6 -16.08 5.86 7.44
C GLN A 6 -15.52 5.11 6.23
N PRO A 7 -16.33 4.87 5.19
CA PRO A 7 -15.87 4.23 3.97
C PRO A 7 -14.91 5.16 3.21
N LEU A 8 -13.61 4.92 3.32
CA LEU A 8 -12.57 5.69 2.62
C LEU A 8 -12.03 4.90 1.43
N THR A 9 -11.80 5.60 0.31
CA THR A 9 -11.17 5.00 -0.88
C THR A 9 -9.66 5.22 -0.79
N MET A 10 -8.87 4.16 -0.96
CA MET A 10 -7.42 4.24 -1.02
C MET A 10 -6.96 4.06 -2.46
N MET A 11 -6.10 4.95 -2.94
CA MET A 11 -5.45 4.87 -4.24
C MET A 11 -3.94 4.81 -4.00
N PHE A 12 -3.26 3.98 -4.77
CA PHE A 12 -1.81 3.95 -4.81
C PHE A 12 -1.35 3.96 -6.27
N HIS A 13 -0.30 4.72 -6.56
CA HIS A 13 0.22 4.90 -7.91
C HIS A 13 1.74 4.78 -7.91
N LYS A 14 2.25 3.91 -8.79
CA LYS A 14 3.69 3.64 -8.99
C LYS A 14 4.44 3.38 -7.67
N ILE A 15 3.88 2.53 -6.81
CA ILE A 15 4.54 2.14 -5.56
C ILE A 15 5.70 1.19 -5.87
N ASN A 16 6.90 1.60 -5.44
CA ASN A 16 8.12 0.81 -5.43
C ASN A 16 8.60 0.63 -4.00
N TYR A 17 9.05 -0.57 -3.65
CA TYR A 17 9.59 -0.88 -2.34
C TYR A 17 10.97 -1.56 -2.44
N PHE A 18 11.92 -1.03 -1.68
CA PHE A 18 13.32 -1.45 -1.68
C PHE A 18 13.75 -1.82 -0.25
N VAL A 19 14.40 -2.98 -0.10
CA VAL A 19 15.06 -3.39 1.16
C VAL A 19 16.49 -3.78 0.82
N ASP A 20 17.45 -3.05 1.37
CA ASP A 20 18.89 -3.36 1.31
C ASP A 20 19.44 -3.76 -0.09
N MET A 21 18.82 -3.26 -1.17
CA MET A 21 19.11 -3.61 -2.58
C MET A 21 19.10 -5.14 -2.83
N PRO A 22 17.94 -5.73 -3.19
CA PRO A 22 17.28 -5.40 -4.46
C PRO A 22 15.79 -5.01 -4.33
N LYS A 23 15.23 -4.49 -5.44
CA LYS A 23 13.83 -4.06 -5.55
C LYS A 23 12.88 -5.25 -5.36
N LEU A 24 12.06 -5.22 -4.30
CA LEU A 24 11.14 -6.32 -3.96
C LEU A 24 9.76 -6.15 -4.58
N LEU A 25 9.34 -4.91 -4.83
CA LEU A 25 8.05 -4.60 -5.44
C LEU A 25 8.21 -3.50 -6.47
N SER A 26 7.66 -3.72 -7.66
CA SER A 26 7.76 -2.80 -8.80
C SER A 26 6.40 -2.30 -9.26
N GLU A 27 6.27 -0.98 -9.29
CA GLU A 27 5.23 -0.22 -10.01
C GLU A 27 3.78 -0.65 -9.74
N GLY A 28 3.48 -1.00 -8.49
CA GLY A 28 2.12 -1.29 -8.07
C GLY A 28 1.23 -0.06 -8.22
N SER A 29 0.16 -0.16 -9.00
CA SER A 29 -0.88 0.87 -9.09
C SER A 29 -2.26 0.22 -8.94
N GLY A 30 -3.15 0.87 -8.19
CA GLY A 30 -4.48 0.34 -7.96
C GLY A 30 -5.32 1.21 -7.04
N VAL A 31 -6.57 0.79 -6.86
CA VAL A 31 -7.56 1.48 -6.04
C VAL A 31 -8.32 0.46 -5.21
N PHE A 32 -8.35 0.67 -3.89
CA PHE A 32 -9.24 -0.02 -2.97
C PHE A 32 -10.44 0.87 -2.69
N ARG A 33 -11.62 0.40 -3.11
CA ARG A 33 -12.89 1.07 -2.84
C ARG A 33 -13.54 0.45 -1.61
N PRO A 34 -14.17 1.25 -0.75
CA PRO A 34 -14.96 0.71 0.35
C PRO A 34 -16.09 -0.16 -0.20
N CYS A 35 -16.45 -1.20 0.54
CA CYS A 35 -17.46 -2.20 0.16
C CYS A 35 -17.13 -3.03 -1.09
N VAL A 36 -15.90 -2.98 -1.62
CA VAL A 36 -15.43 -3.82 -2.72
C VAL A 36 -14.33 -4.76 -2.25
N LEU A 37 -14.57 -6.07 -2.36
CA LEU A 37 -13.53 -7.06 -2.08
C LEU A 37 -12.50 -7.06 -3.21
N THR A 38 -11.29 -6.60 -2.91
CA THR A 38 -10.17 -6.59 -3.86
C THR A 38 -9.20 -7.70 -3.48
N ALA A 39 -8.92 -8.62 -4.40
CA ALA A 39 -7.97 -9.71 -4.19
C ALA A 39 -6.65 -9.41 -4.89
N LEU A 40 -5.54 -9.57 -4.18
CA LEU A 40 -4.20 -9.45 -4.74
C LEU A 40 -3.67 -10.84 -5.11
N VAL A 41 -3.45 -11.07 -6.40
CA VAL A 41 -3.02 -12.36 -6.96
C VAL A 41 -1.66 -12.19 -7.64
N SER A 42 -0.70 -13.04 -7.31
CA SER A 42 0.68 -13.00 -7.82
C SER A 42 1.26 -14.42 -7.86
N SER A 43 2.05 -14.75 -8.88
CA SER A 43 2.64 -16.09 -9.05
C SER A 43 3.53 -16.53 -7.88
N ASN A 44 4.09 -15.58 -7.13
CA ASN A 44 4.97 -15.84 -6.00
C ASN A 44 4.31 -15.40 -4.67
N SER A 45 4.46 -16.21 -3.62
CA SER A 45 3.82 -15.97 -2.32
C SER A 45 4.44 -14.82 -1.54
N ALA A 46 5.73 -14.55 -1.75
CA ALA A 46 6.49 -13.55 -0.99
C ALA A 46 6.03 -12.10 -1.24
N GLY A 47 5.70 -11.74 -2.48
CA GLY A 47 5.40 -10.35 -2.86
C GLY A 47 4.01 -9.85 -2.44
N ARG A 48 3.05 -10.77 -2.24
CA ARG A 48 1.65 -10.40 -1.98
C ARG A 48 1.47 -9.78 -0.59
N THR A 49 2.00 -10.47 0.42
CA THR A 49 1.92 -10.03 1.82
C THR A 49 2.74 -8.77 2.02
N ILE A 50 3.91 -8.67 1.38
CA ILE A 50 4.76 -7.46 1.44
C ILE A 50 4.02 -6.25 0.85
N HIS A 51 3.31 -6.41 -0.27
CA HIS A 51 2.54 -5.32 -0.87
C HIS A 51 1.45 -4.80 0.10
N LEU A 52 0.70 -5.71 0.71
CA LEU A 52 -0.33 -5.34 1.69
C LEU A 52 0.28 -4.72 2.95
N ASP A 53 1.44 -5.19 3.40
CA ASP A 53 2.13 -4.66 4.57
C ASP A 53 2.67 -3.26 4.35
N VAL A 54 3.20 -2.97 3.16
CA VAL A 54 3.67 -1.63 2.77
C VAL A 54 2.50 -0.66 2.69
N LEU A 55 1.39 -1.07 2.08
CA LEU A 55 0.18 -0.24 1.99
C LEU A 55 -0.49 0.00 3.35
N ALA A 56 -0.47 -1.01 4.23
CA ALA A 56 -0.96 -0.87 5.60
C ALA A 56 -0.02 -0.05 6.50
N GLY A 57 1.16 0.35 6.02
CA GLY A 57 2.17 1.03 6.82
C GLY A 57 2.82 0.16 7.89
N ARG A 58 2.60 -1.16 7.85
CA ARG A 58 3.16 -2.13 8.80
C ARG A 58 4.65 -2.34 8.57
N LYS A 59 5.13 -2.09 7.35
CA LYS A 59 6.51 -2.32 6.96
C LYS A 59 7.18 -1.01 6.55
N THR A 60 7.86 -0.39 7.52
CA THR A 60 8.63 0.86 7.37
C THR A 60 10.12 0.66 7.17
N CYS A 61 10.61 -0.58 7.37
CA CYS A 61 12.02 -0.91 7.14
C CYS A 61 12.26 -1.05 5.64
N GLY A 62 12.67 0.02 4.97
CA GLY A 62 12.95 0.07 3.53
C GLY A 62 12.61 1.43 2.92
N CYS A 63 13.02 1.65 1.66
CA CYS A 63 12.63 2.84 0.92
C CYS A 63 11.32 2.57 0.17
N ILE A 64 10.31 3.39 0.40
CA ILE A 64 9.04 3.36 -0.34
C ILE A 64 9.00 4.60 -1.23
N GLU A 65 8.89 4.39 -2.54
CA GLU A 65 8.69 5.46 -3.52
C GLU A 65 7.32 5.32 -4.17
N GLY A 66 6.67 6.46 -4.44
CA GLY A 66 5.37 6.54 -5.13
C GLY A 66 4.34 7.35 -4.37
N ASP A 67 3.10 7.35 -4.84
CA ASP A 67 2.01 8.14 -4.27
C ASP A 67 0.92 7.25 -3.66
N ILE A 68 0.63 7.45 -2.37
CA ILE A 68 -0.51 6.84 -1.68
C ILE A 68 -1.47 7.94 -1.25
N LYS A 69 -2.74 7.81 -1.65
CA LYS A 69 -3.81 8.75 -1.36
C LYS A 69 -4.97 8.04 -0.69
N ILE A 70 -5.49 8.61 0.40
CA ILE A 70 -6.70 8.16 1.08
C ILE A 70 -7.75 9.26 0.91
N SER A 71 -8.87 8.94 0.30
CA SER A 71 -9.96 9.87 -0.04
C SER A 71 -9.48 11.14 -0.76
N GLY A 72 -8.46 11.00 -1.63
CA GLY A 72 -7.88 12.10 -2.40
C GLY A 72 -6.76 12.87 -1.70
N HIS A 73 -6.54 12.65 -0.40
CA HIS A 73 -5.47 13.30 0.36
C HIS A 73 -4.22 12.41 0.42
N LYS A 74 -3.03 12.99 0.23
CA LYS A 74 -1.77 12.25 0.37
C LYS A 74 -1.59 11.83 1.83
N ASN A 75 -1.31 10.55 2.06
CA ASN A 75 -0.98 10.08 3.41
C ASN A 75 0.44 10.53 3.76
N LYS A 76 0.57 11.46 4.72
CA LYS A 76 1.85 12.05 5.15
C LYS A 76 2.67 11.13 6.06
N GLU A 77 2.08 10.05 6.56
CA GLU A 77 2.69 9.18 7.58
C GLU A 77 3.61 8.10 7.00
N LEU A 78 3.55 7.87 5.68
CA LEU A 78 4.39 6.88 4.97
C LEU A 78 5.62 7.49 4.29
N LEU A 79 5.83 8.80 4.41
CA LEU A 79 7.05 9.45 3.94
C LEU A 79 8.11 9.32 5.04
N PRO A 80 9.32 8.80 4.75
CA PRO A 80 10.41 8.80 5.71
C PRO A 80 10.71 10.26 6.12
N ARG A 81 10.82 10.49 7.43
CA ARG A 81 11.47 11.70 7.95
C ARG A 81 12.98 11.56 7.79
#